data_AF-A0A534YZK1-F1
#
_entry.id   AF-A0A534YZK1-F1
#
_cell.length_a   1.000
_cell.length_b   1.000
_cell.length_c   1.000
_cell.angle_alpha   90.00
_cell.angle_beta   90.00
_cell.angle_gamma   90.00
#
_symmetry.space_group_name_H-M   'P 1'
#
loop_
_entity.id
_entity.type
_entity.pdbx_description
1 polymer ?
#
loop_
_entity_poly.entity_id
_entity_poly.type
_entity_poly.pdbx_seq_one_letter_code
_entity_poly.pdbx_strand_id
1 'polypeptide(L)'
;MRSVTRAAALATALVAVAPRAATAAFHVAVIDEVATSVAGDPSQQFVEIRMLAASQNQVKNSVLAAFDARGTYAGDVLVVPGDLGGSGVRWLMATRALQDRQGIAADFTFEPGLLPLEDGMICWGAPGDALPADPGSWDHSDFTEYVDCVAYGRFCGSAPGGVPVPATPADHSLTRMAAGPFTDQAFQCSETLTPTSSADPAGLQIAGAPCVSVPAVPCFTALPGGAPLRTDCYGEWLVSGAAGTAPVVACPATDPGCHAGQARDCLFRAQFCFALYRGRCAAAPITSFRLRGRQKDDIDRQNALAVLEAVNRLGVEGSAGSVDLPSISGLTCTAPFDLVVPLERRGSSLRGGVRRFRAVTVTRRKRDSDRLKLVCVP
;
A
#
# COMPACT_ATOMS: atom_id res chain seq x y z
N MET A 1 -52.96 -33.24 -64.57
CA MET A 1 -53.33 -34.20 -63.50
C MET A 1 -52.55 -33.81 -62.25
N ARG A 2 -53.13 -32.97 -61.38
CA ARG A 2 -53.59 -33.26 -59.99
C ARG A 2 -52.54 -33.92 -59.07
N SER A 3 -52.03 -33.17 -58.07
CA SER A 3 -52.43 -33.31 -56.64
C SER A 3 -51.49 -32.50 -55.71
N VAL A 4 -52.01 -31.50 -54.99
CA VAL A 4 -52.33 -31.45 -53.54
C VAL A 4 -51.17 -31.01 -52.61
N THR A 5 -51.34 -29.78 -52.10
CA THR A 5 -50.95 -29.15 -50.82
C THR A 5 -50.09 -29.90 -49.79
N ARG A 6 -49.08 -29.19 -49.23
CA ARG A 6 -48.76 -29.18 -47.79
C ARG A 6 -48.20 -27.83 -47.34
N ALA A 7 -48.85 -27.24 -46.34
CA ALA A 7 -48.32 -26.16 -45.53
C ALA A 7 -47.29 -26.71 -44.54
N ALA A 8 -46.24 -25.94 -44.26
CA ALA A 8 -45.37 -26.15 -43.10
C ALA A 8 -45.01 -24.79 -42.51
N ALA A 9 -45.50 -24.55 -41.29
CA ALA A 9 -45.16 -23.40 -40.46
C ALA A 9 -43.70 -23.51 -40.00
N LEU A 10 -42.93 -22.42 -40.07
CA LEU A 10 -41.67 -22.29 -39.35
C LEU A 10 -41.85 -21.27 -38.22
N ALA A 11 -41.73 -21.77 -37.00
CA ALA A 11 -41.75 -21.00 -35.77
C ALA A 11 -40.51 -20.10 -35.68
N THR A 12 -40.72 -18.80 -35.49
CA THR A 12 -39.67 -17.83 -35.16
C THR A 12 -39.21 -18.11 -33.73
N ALA A 13 -38.05 -18.77 -33.58
CA ALA A 13 -37.41 -18.95 -32.29
C ALA A 13 -36.95 -17.57 -31.77
N LEU A 14 -37.66 -17.01 -30.78
CA LEU A 14 -37.14 -15.93 -29.96
C LEU A 14 -35.92 -16.48 -29.21
N VAL A 15 -34.72 -16.13 -29.68
CA VAL A 15 -33.51 -16.26 -28.87
C VAL A 15 -33.65 -15.24 -27.75
N ALA A 16 -34.00 -15.70 -26.56
CA ALA A 16 -33.83 -14.94 -25.33
C ALA A 16 -32.34 -14.65 -25.19
N VAL A 17 -31.94 -13.41 -25.52
CA VAL A 17 -30.64 -12.89 -25.13
C VAL A 17 -30.66 -12.84 -23.61
N ALA A 18 -30.09 -13.85 -22.96
CA ALA A 18 -29.86 -13.82 -21.53
C ALA A 18 -28.99 -12.58 -21.22
N PRO A 19 -29.39 -11.71 -20.26
CA PRO A 19 -28.51 -10.64 -19.83
C PRO A 19 -27.27 -11.30 -19.21
N ARG A 20 -26.11 -11.11 -19.85
CA ARG A 20 -24.83 -11.60 -19.36
C ARG A 20 -24.13 -10.48 -18.59
N ALA A 21 -23.68 -10.85 -17.39
CA ALA A 21 -22.80 -10.14 -16.45
C ALA A 21 -23.33 -8.81 -15.90
N ALA A 22 -23.86 -8.85 -14.68
CA ALA A 22 -23.84 -7.69 -13.80
C ALA A 22 -22.38 -7.38 -13.50
N THR A 23 -21.87 -6.33 -14.13
CA THR A 23 -20.62 -5.66 -13.75
C THR A 23 -20.81 -5.13 -12.34
N ALA A 24 -19.94 -5.52 -11.41
CA ALA A 24 -20.05 -5.07 -10.04
C ALA A 24 -19.91 -3.54 -9.93
N ALA A 25 -20.67 -2.93 -9.01
CA ALA A 25 -21.10 -1.53 -9.12
C ALA A 25 -20.52 -0.60 -8.03
N PHE A 26 -19.33 -0.93 -7.52
CA PHE A 26 -18.55 -0.09 -6.60
C PHE A 26 -17.04 -0.36 -6.66
N HIS A 27 -16.63 -1.62 -6.76
CA HIS A 27 -15.22 -2.05 -6.69
C HIS A 27 -14.32 -1.58 -7.86
N VAL A 28 -14.88 -0.98 -8.92
CA VAL A 28 -14.11 -0.36 -10.02
C VAL A 28 -13.95 1.13 -9.73
N ALA A 29 -13.57 1.46 -8.50
CA ALA A 29 -13.32 2.81 -8.01
C ALA A 29 -12.11 2.80 -7.06
N VAL A 30 -11.41 3.92 -6.97
CA VAL A 30 -10.14 4.06 -6.23
C VAL A 30 -10.10 5.38 -5.47
N ILE A 31 -9.36 5.43 -4.37
CA ILE A 31 -9.01 6.69 -3.68
C ILE A 31 -8.22 7.56 -4.65
N ASP A 32 -8.70 8.76 -4.98
CA ASP A 32 -8.06 9.65 -5.96
C ASP A 32 -7.28 10.78 -5.29
N GLU A 33 -7.80 11.33 -4.19
CA GLU A 33 -7.18 12.43 -3.49
C GLU A 33 -7.46 12.35 -1.98
N VAL A 34 -6.45 12.64 -1.14
CA VAL A 34 -6.59 12.67 0.31
C VAL A 34 -5.97 13.94 0.86
N ALA A 35 -6.69 14.62 1.76
CA ALA A 35 -6.16 15.69 2.61
C ALA A 35 -6.66 15.54 4.05
N THR A 36 -5.76 15.65 5.03
CA THR A 36 -6.04 15.46 6.47
C THR A 36 -6.03 16.76 7.25
N SER A 37 -5.63 17.87 6.64
CA SER A 37 -5.89 19.24 7.09
C SER A 37 -5.88 20.19 5.89
N VAL A 38 -6.52 21.35 6.03
CA VAL A 38 -6.49 22.42 5.03
C VAL A 38 -6.18 23.74 5.72
N ALA A 39 -5.17 24.46 5.23
CA ALA A 39 -4.77 25.78 5.74
C ALA A 39 -4.47 25.80 7.27
N GLY A 40 -3.86 24.73 7.79
CA GLY A 40 -3.50 24.56 9.20
C GLY A 40 -4.66 24.12 10.10
N ASP A 41 -5.82 23.82 9.52
CA ASP A 41 -7.02 23.41 10.25
C ASP A 41 -7.27 21.90 10.08
N PRO A 42 -6.94 21.07 11.10
CA PRO A 42 -7.15 19.63 11.04
C PRO A 42 -8.63 19.21 11.12
N SER A 43 -9.55 20.16 11.33
CA SER A 43 -10.98 19.86 11.23
C SER A 43 -11.48 19.83 9.78
N GLN A 44 -10.70 20.35 8.84
CA GLN A 44 -10.98 20.32 7.40
C GLN A 44 -10.25 19.14 6.75
N GLN A 45 -10.98 18.05 6.52
CA GLN A 45 -10.44 16.81 5.95
C GLN A 45 -11.33 16.28 4.82
N PHE A 46 -10.74 15.58 3.84
CA PHE A 46 -11.47 14.85 2.82
C PHE A 46 -10.73 13.64 2.25
N VAL A 47 -11.52 12.73 1.68
CA VAL A 47 -11.10 11.63 0.83
C VAL A 47 -11.99 11.63 -0.40
N GLU A 48 -11.37 11.77 -1.57
CA GLU A 48 -12.04 11.69 -2.87
C GLU A 48 -11.88 10.29 -3.44
N ILE A 49 -12.95 9.77 -4.05
CA ILE A 49 -12.96 8.49 -4.77
C ILE A 49 -13.25 8.76 -6.25
N ARG A 50 -12.45 8.16 -7.13
CA ARG A 50 -12.63 8.18 -8.58
C ARG A 50 -13.15 6.84 -9.08
N MET A 51 -14.24 6.87 -9.84
CA MET A 51 -14.78 5.74 -10.57
C MET A 51 -13.97 5.51 -11.85
N LEU A 52 -13.42 4.32 -12.02
CA LEU A 52 -12.66 3.93 -13.22
C LEU A 52 -13.56 3.38 -14.33
N ALA A 53 -14.81 3.06 -13.99
CA ALA A 53 -15.86 2.69 -14.92
C ALA A 53 -17.15 3.43 -14.56
N ALA A 54 -18.07 3.54 -15.52
CA ALA A 54 -19.38 4.13 -15.24
C ALA A 54 -20.18 3.27 -14.25
N SER A 55 -21.18 3.90 -13.61
CA SER A 55 -22.18 3.25 -12.75
C SER A 55 -21.65 2.63 -11.45
N GLN A 56 -20.53 3.11 -10.91
CA GLN A 56 -19.98 2.67 -9.62
C GLN A 56 -20.69 3.35 -8.44
N ASN A 57 -22.03 3.33 -8.44
CA ASN A 57 -22.87 4.12 -7.54
C ASN A 57 -23.38 3.35 -6.32
N GLN A 58 -23.25 2.02 -6.30
CA GLN A 58 -23.77 1.15 -5.26
C GLN A 58 -22.78 1.04 -4.10
N VAL A 59 -22.54 2.16 -3.42
CA VAL A 59 -21.49 2.32 -2.41
C VAL A 59 -22.00 2.22 -0.97
N LYS A 60 -23.32 2.10 -0.77
CA LYS A 60 -23.89 1.92 0.57
C LYS A 60 -23.24 0.73 1.27
N ASN A 61 -22.95 0.88 2.57
CA ASN A 61 -22.24 -0.08 3.41
C ASN A 61 -20.74 -0.24 3.13
N SER A 62 -20.17 0.42 2.11
CA SER A 62 -18.72 0.53 2.02
C SER A 62 -18.16 1.32 3.21
N VAL A 63 -16.92 1.04 3.57
CA VAL A 63 -16.27 1.59 4.76
C VAL A 63 -15.06 2.42 4.34
N LEU A 64 -14.94 3.61 4.91
CA LEU A 64 -13.69 4.36 4.98
C LEU A 64 -13.08 4.09 6.35
N ALA A 65 -11.91 3.47 6.40
CA ALA A 65 -11.22 3.10 7.62
C ALA A 65 -9.86 3.78 7.74
N ALA A 66 -9.47 4.05 8.98
CA ALA A 66 -8.17 4.59 9.33
C ALA A 66 -7.32 3.53 10.03
N PHE A 67 -6.02 3.56 9.73
CA PHE A 67 -4.99 2.76 10.39
C PHE A 67 -3.87 3.68 10.85
N ASP A 68 -3.32 3.41 12.03
CA ASP A 68 -2.19 4.17 12.55
C ASP A 68 -0.91 3.94 11.72
N ALA A 69 0.18 4.64 12.05
CA ALA A 69 1.47 4.49 11.38
C ALA A 69 1.97 3.02 11.31
N ARG A 70 1.57 2.19 12.27
CA ARG A 70 1.97 0.77 12.37
C ARG A 70 1.04 -0.17 11.60
N GLY A 71 -0.01 0.34 10.97
CA GLY A 71 -1.03 -0.49 10.33
C GLY A 71 -2.01 -1.11 11.33
N THR A 72 -2.07 -0.60 12.56
CA THR A 72 -3.10 -1.00 13.52
C THR A 72 -4.39 -0.29 13.16
N TYR A 73 -5.48 -1.04 13.08
CA TYR A 73 -6.81 -0.47 12.85
C TYR A 73 -7.16 0.57 13.93
N ALA A 74 -7.44 1.79 13.50
CA ALA A 74 -7.76 2.93 14.36
C ALA A 74 -9.27 3.18 14.46
N GLY A 75 -10.06 2.63 13.53
CA GLY A 75 -11.52 2.75 13.51
C GLY A 75 -12.09 3.04 12.13
N ASP A 76 -13.41 2.94 12.03
CA ASP A 76 -14.16 3.41 10.88
C ASP A 76 -14.26 4.93 10.96
N VAL A 77 -13.84 5.59 9.88
CA VAL A 77 -14.04 7.02 9.65
C VAL A 77 -15.48 7.27 9.21
N LEU A 78 -15.97 6.40 8.31
CA LEU A 78 -17.32 6.46 7.78
C LEU A 78 -17.78 5.09 7.31
N VAL A 79 -18.98 4.69 7.72
CA VAL A 79 -19.76 3.67 7.01
C VAL A 79 -20.72 4.41 6.09
N VAL A 80 -20.61 4.18 4.78
CA VAL A 80 -21.35 4.94 3.77
C VAL A 80 -22.86 4.66 3.90
N PRO A 81 -23.69 5.68 4.20
CA PRO A 81 -25.07 5.47 4.64
C PRO A 81 -26.07 5.18 3.50
N GLY A 82 -25.69 5.48 2.24
CA GLY A 82 -26.56 5.34 1.08
C GLY A 82 -25.78 5.29 -0.22
N ASP A 83 -26.49 5.00 -1.31
CA ASP A 83 -25.92 4.98 -2.65
C ASP A 83 -25.82 6.40 -3.25
N LEU A 84 -24.93 6.56 -4.23
CA LEU A 84 -24.74 7.85 -4.90
C LEU A 84 -25.92 8.18 -5.82
N GLY A 85 -26.37 9.44 -5.75
CA GLY A 85 -27.51 9.95 -6.53
C GLY A 85 -27.19 10.49 -7.93
N GLY A 86 -25.98 10.30 -8.46
CA GLY A 86 -25.50 10.98 -9.67
C GLY A 86 -24.73 10.09 -10.67
N SER A 87 -24.35 10.69 -11.81
CA SER A 87 -23.50 10.06 -12.85
C SER A 87 -22.03 10.51 -12.78
N GLY A 88 -21.64 11.18 -11.70
CA GLY A 88 -20.30 11.71 -11.50
C GLY A 88 -19.24 10.62 -11.55
N VAL A 89 -18.08 10.92 -12.14
CA VAL A 89 -16.91 10.01 -12.16
C VAL A 89 -16.09 10.11 -10.87
N ARG A 90 -16.43 11.06 -9.99
CA ARG A 90 -15.81 11.29 -8.69
C ARG A 90 -16.88 11.57 -7.65
N TRP A 91 -16.57 11.23 -6.41
CA TRP A 91 -17.39 11.57 -5.27
C TRP A 91 -16.52 11.82 -4.04
N LEU A 92 -17.04 12.62 -3.12
CA LEU A 92 -16.30 13.23 -2.04
C LEU A 92 -16.87 12.82 -0.68
N MET A 93 -16.02 12.24 0.17
CA MET A 93 -16.26 12.14 1.60
C MET A 93 -15.50 13.28 2.27
N ALA A 94 -16.18 14.16 3.00
CA ALA A 94 -15.50 15.27 3.67
C ALA A 94 -16.14 15.67 5.01
N THR A 95 -15.34 16.33 5.83
CA THR A 95 -15.78 16.88 7.12
C THR A 95 -16.80 18.02 7.00
N ARG A 96 -17.48 18.26 8.12
CA ARG A 96 -18.24 19.46 8.47
C ARG A 96 -17.60 20.75 7.94
N ALA A 97 -16.43 20.99 8.53
CA ALA A 97 -15.71 22.25 8.45
C ALA A 97 -15.22 22.56 7.03
N LEU A 98 -14.78 21.54 6.27
CA LEU A 98 -14.34 21.77 4.88
C LEU A 98 -15.48 22.33 4.03
N GLN A 99 -16.67 21.72 4.14
CA GLN A 99 -17.84 22.12 3.35
C GLN A 99 -18.22 23.58 3.64
N ASP A 100 -18.29 23.96 4.92
CA ASP A 100 -18.68 25.30 5.33
C ASP A 100 -17.60 26.36 5.00
N ARG A 101 -16.31 26.01 5.08
CA ARG A 101 -15.20 26.94 4.84
C ARG A 101 -14.89 27.17 3.37
N GLN A 102 -14.94 26.10 2.57
CA GLN A 102 -14.57 26.13 1.15
C GLN A 102 -15.78 26.27 0.23
N GLY A 103 -17.00 26.09 0.75
CA GLY A 103 -18.23 26.22 -0.02
C GLY A 103 -18.50 25.05 -0.96
N ILE A 104 -17.99 23.85 -0.64
CA ILE A 104 -18.25 22.61 -1.38
C ILE A 104 -19.27 21.73 -0.67
N ALA A 105 -20.13 21.06 -1.43
CA ALA A 105 -21.00 20.01 -0.91
C ALA A 105 -20.33 18.65 -1.08
N ALA A 106 -20.13 17.92 0.03
CA ALA A 106 -19.65 16.54 -0.02
C ALA A 106 -20.80 15.59 -0.32
N ASP A 107 -20.49 14.46 -0.96
CA ASP A 107 -21.47 13.39 -1.18
C ASP A 107 -21.82 12.70 0.14
N PHE A 108 -20.81 12.51 1.01
CA PHE A 108 -21.01 12.03 2.37
C PHE A 108 -20.17 12.82 3.36
N THR A 109 -20.70 13.00 4.58
CA THR A 109 -20.04 13.74 5.65
C THR A 109 -19.54 12.81 6.74
N PHE A 110 -18.33 13.05 7.26
CA PHE A 110 -17.76 12.34 8.41
C PHE A 110 -17.25 13.29 9.50
N GLU A 111 -17.02 12.76 10.70
CA GLU A 111 -16.56 13.54 11.86
C GLU A 111 -15.07 13.91 11.76
N PRO A 112 -14.66 15.13 12.13
CA PRO A 112 -13.28 15.55 12.04
C PRO A 112 -12.36 14.80 13.02
N GLY A 113 -11.07 14.71 12.67
CA GLY A 113 -10.04 14.16 13.56
C GLY A 113 -9.94 12.64 13.56
N LEU A 114 -10.68 11.95 12.68
CA LEU A 114 -10.61 10.50 12.51
C LEU A 114 -9.52 10.07 11.52
N LEU A 115 -9.10 10.94 10.59
CA LEU A 115 -7.98 10.65 9.69
C LEU A 115 -6.62 10.90 10.38
N PRO A 116 -5.65 9.97 10.29
CA PRO A 116 -4.30 10.19 10.81
C PRO A 116 -3.63 11.38 10.11
N LEU A 117 -3.22 12.39 10.87
CA LEU A 117 -2.71 13.64 10.30
C LEU A 117 -1.36 13.46 9.59
N GLU A 118 -0.37 12.93 10.29
CA GLU A 118 1.02 12.90 9.80
C GLU A 118 1.38 11.60 9.08
N ASP A 119 0.98 10.47 9.66
CA ASP A 119 1.36 9.14 9.21
C ASP A 119 0.25 8.12 9.50
N GLY A 120 0.05 7.19 8.58
CA GLY A 120 -1.04 6.26 8.65
C GLY A 120 -1.38 5.64 7.31
N MET A 121 -2.47 4.89 7.30
CA MET A 121 -3.08 4.37 6.10
C MET A 121 -4.59 4.60 6.15
N ILE A 122 -5.15 4.94 4.99
CA ILE A 122 -6.59 5.05 4.79
C ILE A 122 -6.99 3.98 3.78
N CYS A 123 -8.02 3.21 4.10
CA CYS A 123 -8.59 2.23 3.20
C CYS A 123 -10.06 2.54 2.92
N TRP A 124 -10.49 2.26 1.70
CA TRP A 124 -11.87 2.41 1.27
C TRP A 124 -12.38 1.15 0.58
N GLY A 125 -13.63 0.80 0.87
CA GLY A 125 -14.36 -0.26 0.19
C GLY A 125 -15.00 -1.24 1.16
N ALA A 126 -15.32 -2.42 0.64
CA ALA A 126 -15.84 -3.56 1.38
C ALA A 126 -15.68 -4.80 0.49
N PRO A 127 -15.69 -6.01 1.07
CA PRO A 127 -15.85 -7.21 0.28
C PRO A 127 -17.23 -7.25 -0.36
N GLY A 128 -17.36 -8.03 -1.42
CA GLY A 128 -18.63 -8.24 -2.11
C GLY A 128 -18.45 -8.30 -3.63
N ASP A 129 -19.43 -8.93 -4.29
CA ASP A 129 -19.49 -8.96 -5.75
C ASP A 129 -20.18 -7.69 -6.25
N ALA A 130 -21.51 -7.69 -6.36
CA ALA A 130 -22.26 -6.57 -6.96
C ALA A 130 -22.47 -5.38 -6.01
N LEU A 131 -22.65 -5.67 -4.71
CA LEU A 131 -22.94 -4.71 -3.64
C LEU A 131 -21.92 -4.91 -2.51
N PRO A 132 -21.56 -3.84 -1.79
CA PRO A 132 -20.80 -3.95 -0.54
C PRO A 132 -21.49 -4.90 0.44
N ALA A 133 -20.71 -5.78 1.07
CA ALA A 133 -21.19 -6.66 2.13
C ALA A 133 -21.74 -5.84 3.32
N ASP A 134 -22.58 -6.48 4.13
CA ASP A 134 -23.02 -5.86 5.38
C ASP A 134 -21.80 -5.54 6.26
N PRO A 135 -21.67 -4.31 6.83
CA PRO A 135 -20.47 -3.95 7.60
C PRO A 135 -20.27 -4.84 8.82
N GLY A 136 -21.34 -5.39 9.40
CA GLY A 136 -21.24 -6.31 10.53
C GLY A 136 -20.75 -7.72 10.17
N SER A 137 -20.50 -8.02 8.90
CA SER A 137 -20.24 -9.37 8.40
C SER A 137 -18.78 -9.73 8.10
N TRP A 138 -17.86 -8.76 8.19
CA TRP A 138 -16.44 -8.93 7.88
C TRP A 138 -15.55 -8.15 8.86
N ASP A 139 -14.25 -8.46 8.88
CA ASP A 139 -13.30 -7.84 9.80
C ASP A 139 -12.69 -6.57 9.19
N HIS A 140 -13.10 -5.40 9.67
CA HIS A 140 -12.58 -4.10 9.21
C HIS A 140 -11.09 -3.89 9.52
N SER A 141 -10.50 -4.70 10.41
CA SER A 141 -9.07 -4.64 10.67
C SER A 141 -8.23 -5.35 9.60
N ASP A 142 -8.87 -6.18 8.76
CA ASP A 142 -8.23 -6.82 7.61
C ASP A 142 -8.25 -5.88 6.40
N PHE A 143 -7.15 -5.14 6.21
CA PHE A 143 -7.00 -4.22 5.08
C PHE A 143 -7.05 -4.91 3.70
N THR A 144 -7.01 -6.25 3.62
CA THR A 144 -7.09 -7.00 2.34
C THR A 144 -8.52 -7.15 1.81
N GLU A 145 -9.53 -6.88 2.64
CA GLU A 145 -10.95 -6.91 2.27
C GLU A 145 -11.44 -5.59 1.65
N TYR A 146 -10.61 -4.56 1.65
CA TYR A 146 -10.92 -3.25 1.06
C TYR A 146 -10.68 -3.24 -0.45
N VAL A 147 -11.27 -2.26 -1.14
CA VAL A 147 -11.09 -2.06 -2.59
C VAL A 147 -9.77 -1.37 -2.88
N ASP A 148 -9.37 -0.42 -2.02
CA ASP A 148 -8.17 0.38 -2.21
C ASP A 148 -7.67 0.96 -0.90
N CYS A 149 -6.35 1.14 -0.78
CA CYS A 149 -5.70 1.71 0.38
C CYS A 149 -4.58 2.67 -0.05
N VAL A 150 -4.34 3.70 0.75
CA VAL A 150 -3.20 4.61 0.62
C VAL A 150 -2.50 4.77 1.95
N ALA A 151 -1.23 4.38 1.99
CA ALA A 151 -0.34 4.59 3.13
C ALA A 151 0.55 5.82 2.90
N TYR A 152 0.82 6.60 3.95
CA TYR A 152 1.53 7.86 3.82
C TYR A 152 2.37 8.23 5.03
N GLY A 153 3.22 9.24 4.84
CA GLY A 153 4.13 9.76 5.84
C GLY A 153 5.13 8.71 6.30
N ARG A 154 5.23 8.55 7.63
CA ARG A 154 6.09 7.55 8.28
C ARG A 154 5.40 6.20 8.44
N PHE A 155 4.32 5.94 7.72
CA PHE A 155 3.67 4.63 7.76
C PHE A 155 4.68 3.52 7.46
N CYS A 156 4.52 2.42 8.15
CA CYS A 156 5.51 1.35 8.21
C CYS A 156 4.87 0.01 8.51
N GLY A 157 3.60 -0.01 8.89
CA GLY A 157 2.74 -1.19 8.83
C GLY A 157 2.61 -1.75 7.42
N SER A 158 1.92 -2.87 7.29
CA SER A 158 1.59 -3.47 5.99
C SER A 158 0.43 -2.77 5.32
N ALA A 159 0.64 -2.43 4.05
CA ALA A 159 -0.35 -1.88 3.17
C ALA A 159 -0.39 -2.73 1.90
N PRO A 160 -1.59 -3.04 1.38
CA PRO A 160 -1.73 -3.57 0.03
C PRO A 160 -1.35 -2.45 -0.96
N GLY A 161 -0.50 -2.77 -1.94
CA GLY A 161 0.03 -1.79 -2.91
C GLY A 161 1.29 -1.03 -2.51
N GLY A 162 2.08 -1.60 -1.58
CA GLY A 162 3.49 -1.25 -1.42
C GLY A 162 3.78 0.07 -0.70
N VAL A 163 4.97 0.61 -0.99
CA VAL A 163 5.70 1.61 -0.20
C VAL A 163 4.82 2.84 0.13
N PRO A 164 4.79 3.32 1.38
CA PRO A 164 4.06 4.52 1.75
C PRO A 164 4.51 5.74 0.95
N VAL A 165 3.58 6.63 0.66
CA VAL A 165 3.89 7.93 0.05
C VAL A 165 4.80 8.70 1.02
N PRO A 166 6.00 9.14 0.60
CA PRO A 166 6.95 9.83 1.47
C PRO A 166 6.57 11.30 1.68
N ALA A 167 5.29 11.57 1.96
CA ALA A 167 4.70 12.87 2.25
C ALA A 167 3.47 12.67 3.14
N THR A 168 3.07 13.70 3.88
CA THR A 168 1.81 13.71 4.64
C THR A 168 0.69 14.27 3.76
N PRO A 169 -0.59 14.01 4.04
CA PRO A 169 -1.73 14.74 3.47
C PRO A 169 -2.15 15.98 4.28
N ALA A 170 -1.31 16.47 5.21
CA ALA A 170 -1.62 17.64 6.04
C ALA A 170 -1.29 18.95 5.32
N ASP A 171 -2.30 19.79 5.08
CA ASP A 171 -2.25 21.10 4.39
C ASP A 171 -1.89 21.04 2.90
N HIS A 172 -1.77 19.84 2.35
CA HIS A 172 -1.60 19.54 0.93
C HIS A 172 -2.32 18.22 0.65
N SER A 173 -2.44 17.83 -0.62
CA SER A 173 -3.08 16.56 -0.93
C SER A 173 -2.09 15.50 -1.41
N LEU A 174 -2.46 14.24 -1.19
CA LEU A 174 -1.89 13.12 -1.89
C LEU A 174 -2.83 12.76 -3.03
N THR A 175 -2.36 12.95 -4.27
CA THR A 175 -3.16 12.73 -5.48
C THR A 175 -2.67 11.48 -6.21
N ARG A 176 -3.62 10.65 -6.65
CA ARG A 176 -3.34 9.44 -7.41
C ARG A 176 -2.87 9.77 -8.83
N MET A 177 -1.72 9.23 -9.20
CA MET A 177 -1.14 9.24 -10.53
C MET A 177 -1.42 7.95 -11.32
N ALA A 178 -1.62 6.83 -10.63
CA ALA A 178 -1.89 5.53 -11.24
C ALA A 178 -3.37 5.36 -11.62
N ALA A 179 -3.65 4.42 -12.53
CA ALA A 179 -5.00 4.13 -13.02
C ALA A 179 -5.74 3.05 -12.21
N GLY A 180 -5.10 2.35 -11.27
CA GLY A 180 -5.69 1.22 -10.54
C GLY A 180 -5.41 1.23 -9.04
N PRO A 181 -6.10 0.39 -8.25
CA PRO A 181 -5.88 0.25 -6.81
C PRO A 181 -4.54 -0.42 -6.50
N PHE A 182 -4.10 -0.34 -5.24
CA PHE A 182 -2.97 -1.12 -4.71
C PHE A 182 -1.72 -1.11 -5.60
N THR A 183 -1.37 0.05 -6.15
CA THR A 183 -0.22 0.20 -7.03
C THR A 183 0.90 0.92 -6.29
N ASP A 184 2.11 0.37 -6.30
CA ASP A 184 3.29 1.00 -5.72
C ASP A 184 3.50 2.41 -6.29
N GLN A 185 3.81 3.38 -5.43
CA GLN A 185 4.04 4.78 -5.83
C GLN A 185 2.87 5.39 -6.63
N ALA A 186 1.64 4.93 -6.38
CA ALA A 186 0.45 5.43 -7.05
C ALA A 186 0.13 6.90 -6.75
N PHE A 187 0.72 7.49 -5.72
CA PHE A 187 0.37 8.82 -5.25
C PHE A 187 1.57 9.75 -5.22
N GLN A 188 1.30 11.03 -5.46
CA GLN A 188 2.25 12.12 -5.32
C GLN A 188 1.65 13.22 -4.45
N CYS A 189 2.52 13.94 -3.75
CA CYS A 189 2.12 15.16 -3.06
C CYS A 189 1.76 16.24 -4.09
N SER A 190 0.67 16.96 -3.85
CA SER A 190 0.21 18.12 -4.61
C SER A 190 -0.02 19.31 -3.70
N GLU A 191 0.55 20.46 -4.09
CA GLU A 191 0.35 21.75 -3.40
C GLU A 191 -1.00 22.41 -3.76
N THR A 192 -1.80 21.78 -4.63
CA THR A 192 -3.14 22.22 -4.97
C THR A 192 -4.11 21.09 -4.65
N LEU A 193 -5.08 21.39 -3.78
CA LEU A 193 -6.13 20.45 -3.45
C LEU A 193 -7.29 20.64 -4.41
N THR A 194 -7.82 19.56 -4.95
CA THR A 194 -8.83 19.58 -6.01
C THR A 194 -10.10 18.77 -5.68
N PRO A 195 -10.70 18.94 -4.48
CA PRO A 195 -11.84 18.13 -4.09
C PRO A 195 -12.99 18.33 -5.08
N THR A 196 -13.51 17.20 -5.58
CA THR A 196 -14.59 17.12 -6.56
C THR A 196 -15.66 16.17 -6.05
N SER A 197 -16.90 16.65 -5.96
CA SER A 197 -18.05 15.82 -5.59
C SER A 197 -18.90 15.46 -6.81
N SER A 198 -19.81 14.50 -6.64
CA SER A 198 -20.71 14.13 -7.74
C SER A 198 -21.71 15.25 -8.09
N ALA A 199 -22.00 16.12 -7.12
CA ALA A 199 -22.88 17.27 -7.26
C ALA A 199 -22.18 18.53 -7.81
N ASP A 200 -20.85 18.64 -7.62
CA ASP A 200 -20.03 19.72 -8.15
C ASP A 200 -18.82 19.18 -8.94
N PRO A 201 -19.05 18.70 -10.19
CA PRO A 201 -18.02 18.07 -10.99
C PRO A 201 -16.95 19.04 -11.52
N ALA A 202 -17.16 20.35 -11.37
CA ALA A 202 -16.14 21.35 -11.68
C ALA A 202 -15.02 21.36 -10.62
N GLY A 203 -15.33 20.90 -9.40
CA GLY A 203 -14.42 20.86 -8.26
C GLY A 203 -14.03 22.24 -7.76
N LEU A 204 -13.19 22.25 -6.73
CA LEU A 204 -12.53 23.46 -6.23
C LEU A 204 -11.03 23.41 -6.50
N GLN A 205 -10.38 24.57 -6.41
CA GLN A 205 -8.93 24.66 -6.30
C GLN A 205 -8.59 25.37 -4.99
N ILE A 206 -7.98 24.66 -4.06
CA ILE A 206 -7.56 25.20 -2.77
C ILE A 206 -6.03 25.20 -2.76
N ALA A 207 -5.44 26.34 -2.43
CA ALA A 207 -4.00 26.45 -2.28
C ALA A 207 -3.56 25.69 -1.02
N GLY A 208 -2.64 24.73 -1.19
CA GLY A 208 -2.00 24.00 -0.11
C GLY A 208 -0.64 24.59 0.29
N ALA A 209 -0.03 23.96 1.28
CA ALA A 209 1.34 24.18 1.69
C ALA A 209 2.31 23.49 0.71
N PRO A 210 3.60 23.92 0.69
CA PRO A 210 4.61 23.26 -0.11
C PRO A 210 4.80 21.78 0.27
N CYS A 211 5.04 20.94 -0.73
CA CYS A 211 5.28 19.52 -0.51
C CYS A 211 6.57 19.28 0.28
N VAL A 212 6.45 18.58 1.41
CA VAL A 212 7.59 18.21 2.25
C VAL A 212 7.75 16.69 2.25
N SER A 213 8.91 16.22 1.80
CA SER A 213 9.25 14.80 1.88
C SER A 213 9.45 14.37 3.33
N VAL A 214 8.76 13.31 3.75
CA VAL A 214 8.90 12.71 5.08
C VAL A 214 9.89 11.54 4.98
N PRO A 215 11.00 11.56 5.75
CA PRO A 215 11.94 10.46 5.76
C PRO A 215 11.28 9.18 6.27
N ALA A 216 11.60 8.04 5.66
CA ALA A 216 11.22 6.74 6.19
C ALA A 216 11.81 6.56 7.60
N VAL A 217 10.95 6.26 8.58
CA VAL A 217 11.36 5.95 9.94
C VAL A 217 11.17 4.45 10.19
N PRO A 218 12.16 3.74 10.78
CA PRO A 218 11.95 2.38 11.25
C PRO A 218 10.96 2.39 12.44
N CYS A 219 9.81 1.75 12.29
CA CYS A 219 8.72 1.88 13.26
C CYS A 219 8.63 0.83 14.36
N PHE A 220 9.49 -0.18 14.35
CA PHE A 220 9.32 -1.34 15.22
C PHE A 220 10.59 -1.68 15.97
N THR A 221 10.43 -2.58 16.96
CA THR A 221 11.56 -3.35 17.48
C THR A 221 12.01 -4.29 16.36
N ALA A 222 12.73 -3.73 15.39
CA ALA A 222 13.23 -4.47 14.26
C ALA A 222 14.11 -5.60 14.77
N LEU A 223 13.78 -6.82 14.36
CA LEU A 223 14.67 -7.94 14.62
C LEU A 223 15.93 -7.69 13.79
N PRO A 224 17.11 -7.62 14.42
CA PRO A 224 18.34 -7.50 13.67
C PRO A 224 18.42 -8.73 12.78
N GLY A 225 18.46 -8.49 11.48
CA GLY A 225 18.60 -9.55 10.51
C GLY A 225 20.03 -10.05 10.43
N GLY A 226 21.00 -9.27 10.95
CA GLY A 226 22.44 -9.43 10.78
C GLY A 226 23.17 -10.47 11.64
N ALA A 227 24.46 -10.66 11.35
CA ALA A 227 25.33 -11.48 12.20
C ALA A 227 25.64 -10.75 13.54
N PRO A 228 26.00 -11.47 14.62
CA PRO A 228 26.45 -10.82 15.85
C PRO A 228 27.54 -9.77 15.57
N LEU A 229 27.29 -8.56 16.04
CA LEU A 229 27.97 -7.35 15.58
C LEU A 229 29.47 -7.38 15.86
N ARG A 230 30.27 -6.98 14.86
CA ARG A 230 31.65 -6.49 15.06
C ARG A 230 31.59 -4.97 15.25
N THR A 231 32.62 -4.38 15.84
CA THR A 231 32.72 -2.95 16.25
C THR A 231 32.51 -1.89 15.16
N ASP A 232 32.27 -2.30 13.90
CA ASP A 232 32.47 -1.44 12.73
C ASP A 232 31.15 -0.98 12.05
N CYS A 233 29.98 -1.53 12.44
CA CYS A 233 28.59 -1.06 12.22
C CYS A 233 28.29 -0.34 10.89
N TYR A 234 28.53 -0.99 9.75
CA TYR A 234 28.35 -0.36 8.44
C TYR A 234 26.97 -0.57 7.82
N GLY A 235 26.28 -1.67 8.13
CA GLY A 235 24.88 -1.83 7.71
C GLY A 235 24.18 -3.01 8.37
N GLU A 236 22.88 -2.88 8.59
CA GLU A 236 22.07 -3.87 9.31
C GLU A 236 20.72 -4.04 8.62
N TRP A 237 20.31 -5.30 8.44
CA TRP A 237 18.92 -5.63 8.10
C TRP A 237 18.01 -5.40 9.29
N LEU A 238 16.90 -4.71 9.05
CA LEU A 238 15.82 -4.56 10.01
C LEU A 238 14.57 -5.22 9.44
N VAL A 239 14.00 -6.18 10.16
CA VAL A 239 12.77 -6.88 9.74
C VAL A 239 11.66 -6.70 10.76
N SER A 240 10.45 -6.53 10.25
CA SER A 240 9.21 -6.28 11.00
C SER A 240 8.14 -7.33 10.71
N GLY A 241 7.09 -7.35 11.55
CA GLY A 241 5.95 -8.27 11.40
C GLY A 241 6.31 -9.75 11.60
N ALA A 242 7.38 -10.05 12.34
CA ALA A 242 7.93 -11.39 12.42
C ALA A 242 8.58 -11.67 13.78
N ALA A 243 8.71 -12.96 14.11
CA ALA A 243 9.39 -13.45 15.31
C ALA A 243 10.80 -13.97 14.97
N GLY A 244 11.65 -14.13 15.98
CA GLY A 244 12.97 -14.76 15.81
C GLY A 244 14.14 -13.96 16.39
N THR A 245 15.34 -14.29 15.95
CA THR A 245 16.61 -13.73 16.44
C THR A 245 17.61 -13.63 15.30
N ALA A 246 18.48 -12.61 15.31
CA ALA A 246 19.58 -12.48 14.36
C ALA A 246 20.33 -13.81 14.11
N PRO A 247 20.56 -14.24 12.84
CA PRO A 247 20.14 -13.63 11.58
C PRO A 247 18.85 -14.24 10.97
N VAL A 248 18.05 -14.94 11.77
CA VAL A 248 16.88 -15.72 11.33
C VAL A 248 15.59 -15.07 11.82
N VAL A 249 14.79 -14.62 10.86
CA VAL A 249 13.48 -14.04 11.09
C VAL A 249 12.44 -14.98 10.49
N ALA A 250 11.40 -15.29 11.24
CA ALA A 250 10.38 -16.26 10.88
C ALA A 250 8.99 -15.66 11.04
N CYS A 251 8.08 -16.03 10.14
CA CYS A 251 6.68 -15.66 10.25
C CYS A 251 5.75 -16.87 9.99
N PRO A 252 4.73 -17.09 10.84
CA PRO A 252 3.68 -18.06 10.57
C PRO A 252 2.79 -17.64 9.39
N ALA A 253 2.41 -18.60 8.55
CA ALA A 253 1.55 -18.37 7.40
C ALA A 253 0.08 -18.12 7.79
N THR A 254 -0.22 -18.04 9.09
CA THR A 254 -1.50 -17.64 9.65
C THR A 254 -1.43 -16.29 10.38
N ASP A 255 -0.25 -15.66 10.47
CA ASP A 255 -0.07 -14.39 11.17
C ASP A 255 -0.33 -13.20 10.23
N PRO A 256 -1.48 -12.49 10.37
CA PRO A 256 -1.87 -11.40 9.46
C PRO A 256 -0.84 -10.26 9.41
N GLY A 257 0.06 -10.14 10.40
CA GLY A 257 1.14 -9.14 10.41
C GLY A 257 2.18 -9.31 9.30
N CYS A 258 2.18 -10.44 8.58
CA CYS A 258 3.11 -10.73 7.49
C CYS A 258 2.43 -11.40 6.29
N HIS A 259 1.13 -11.17 6.06
CA HIS A 259 0.42 -11.65 4.87
C HIS A 259 0.14 -10.54 3.86
N ALA A 260 0.10 -10.90 2.58
CA ALA A 260 -0.58 -10.10 1.56
C ALA A 260 -1.32 -11.00 0.56
N GLY A 261 -2.63 -10.75 0.41
CA GLY A 261 -3.48 -11.31 -0.63
C GLY A 261 -3.95 -12.76 -0.41
N GLN A 262 -4.67 -13.29 -1.41
CA GLN A 262 -5.37 -14.59 -1.37
C GLN A 262 -4.44 -15.83 -1.44
N ALA A 263 -3.11 -15.67 -1.39
CA ALA A 263 -2.17 -16.73 -1.73
C ALA A 263 -0.99 -16.85 -0.74
N ARG A 264 -1.18 -17.62 0.34
CA ARG A 264 -0.26 -18.61 0.97
C ARG A 264 1.26 -18.34 1.07
N ASP A 265 1.70 -17.09 0.93
CA ASP A 265 3.09 -16.65 0.96
C ASP A 265 3.29 -15.67 2.12
N CYS A 266 4.41 -15.80 2.85
CA CYS A 266 4.74 -14.83 3.89
C CYS A 266 5.44 -13.61 3.27
N LEU A 267 4.93 -12.43 3.57
CA LEU A 267 5.49 -11.14 3.20
C LEU A 267 6.27 -10.54 4.38
N PHE A 268 7.56 -10.29 4.19
CA PHE A 268 8.43 -9.71 5.20
C PHE A 268 8.71 -8.23 4.91
N ARG A 269 8.21 -7.40 5.82
CA ARG A 269 8.63 -6.03 6.14
C ARG A 269 10.12 -5.82 6.33
N ALA A 270 10.92 -5.51 5.31
CA ALA A 270 12.36 -5.25 5.49
C ALA A 270 12.79 -3.79 5.24
N GLN A 271 13.84 -3.38 5.95
CA GLN A 271 14.63 -2.17 5.70
C GLN A 271 16.12 -2.52 5.78
N PHE A 272 16.95 -1.77 5.07
CA PHE A 272 18.40 -1.82 5.26
C PHE A 272 18.88 -0.47 5.78
N CYS A 273 19.53 -0.48 6.94
CA CYS A 273 20.02 0.74 7.59
C CYS A 273 21.55 0.78 7.60
N PHE A 274 22.10 1.85 7.06
CA PHE A 274 23.52 2.17 7.08
C PHE A 274 23.88 2.93 8.34
N ALA A 275 25.08 2.67 8.87
CA ALA A 275 25.60 3.30 10.09
C ALA A 275 24.67 3.19 11.31
N LEU A 276 23.79 2.19 11.34
CA LEU A 276 22.93 1.90 12.48
C LEU A 276 23.74 1.19 13.57
N TYR A 277 23.92 1.85 14.71
CA TYR A 277 23.97 1.17 16.01
C TYR A 277 23.88 2.18 17.17
N ARG A 278 23.40 1.69 18.33
CA ARG A 278 23.10 2.38 19.59
C ARG A 278 24.32 3.03 20.28
N GLY A 279 24.97 3.99 19.60
CA GLY A 279 25.93 4.93 20.17
C GLY A 279 27.36 4.44 20.42
N ARG A 280 27.79 3.29 19.86
CA ARG A 280 29.13 2.69 20.15
C ARG A 280 30.04 2.43 18.96
N CYS A 281 29.65 2.79 17.74
CA CYS A 281 30.44 2.44 16.54
C CYS A 281 30.98 3.66 15.81
N ALA A 282 32.17 3.53 15.24
CA ALA A 282 32.79 4.54 14.40
C ALA A 282 32.52 4.21 12.92
N ALA A 283 31.44 4.76 12.35
CA ALA A 283 31.15 4.58 10.93
C ALA A 283 32.11 5.45 10.09
N ALA A 284 32.89 4.83 9.21
CA ALA A 284 33.58 5.52 8.11
C ALA A 284 32.60 5.71 6.95
N PRO A 285 32.77 6.73 6.09
CA PRO A 285 31.82 6.98 5.02
C PRO A 285 31.65 5.76 4.10
N ILE A 286 30.40 5.34 3.93
CA ILE A 286 30.00 4.17 3.14
C ILE A 286 29.79 4.63 1.70
N THR A 287 30.47 3.98 0.76
CA THR A 287 30.54 4.41 -0.64
C THR A 287 29.88 3.43 -1.60
N SER A 288 29.61 2.19 -1.18
CA SER A 288 28.81 1.27 -2.02
C SER A 288 28.12 0.19 -1.19
N PHE A 289 27.05 -0.34 -1.77
CA PHE A 289 26.29 -1.49 -1.30
C PHE A 289 26.24 -2.56 -2.39
N ARG A 290 26.33 -3.83 -2.00
CA ARG A 290 26.14 -4.97 -2.92
C ARG A 290 25.24 -6.01 -2.30
N LEU A 291 24.25 -6.48 -3.06
CA LEU A 291 23.47 -7.64 -2.69
C LEU A 291 24.08 -8.90 -3.33
N ARG A 292 24.40 -9.90 -2.52
CA ARG A 292 24.90 -11.20 -2.96
C ARG A 292 23.89 -12.28 -2.63
N GLY A 293 23.72 -13.21 -3.56
CA GLY A 293 22.83 -14.35 -3.42
C GLY A 293 22.71 -15.07 -4.76
N ARG A 294 22.35 -16.36 -4.74
CA ARG A 294 21.91 -17.03 -5.98
C ARG A 294 20.44 -16.67 -6.18
N GLN A 295 20.10 -16.16 -7.35
CA GLN A 295 18.72 -16.02 -7.79
C GLN A 295 18.30 -17.33 -8.45
N LYS A 296 17.60 -18.19 -7.70
CA LYS A 296 17.24 -19.54 -8.17
C LYS A 296 15.90 -19.56 -8.90
N ASP A 297 15.03 -18.61 -8.58
CA ASP A 297 13.69 -18.48 -9.13
C ASP A 297 13.31 -17.01 -9.33
N ASP A 298 12.12 -16.78 -9.88
CA ASP A 298 11.61 -15.43 -10.17
C ASP A 298 11.36 -14.63 -8.89
N ILE A 299 10.97 -15.28 -7.80
CA ILE A 299 10.79 -14.65 -6.48
C ILE A 299 12.13 -14.16 -5.92
N ASP A 300 13.20 -14.95 -6.02
CA ASP A 300 14.54 -14.49 -5.64
C ASP A 300 14.98 -13.26 -6.45
N ARG A 301 14.60 -13.20 -7.73
CA ARG A 301 14.92 -12.05 -8.59
C ARG A 301 14.10 -10.82 -8.21
N GLN A 302 12.79 -10.97 -7.97
CA GLN A 302 11.91 -9.90 -7.49
C GLN A 302 12.37 -9.34 -6.15
N ASN A 303 12.64 -10.21 -5.18
CA ASN A 303 13.17 -9.81 -3.88
C ASN A 303 14.52 -9.08 -4.00
N ALA A 304 15.42 -9.53 -4.88
CA ALA A 304 16.69 -8.86 -5.10
C ALA A 304 16.51 -7.48 -5.74
N LEU A 305 15.55 -7.33 -6.66
CA LEU A 305 15.19 -6.04 -7.26
C LEU A 305 14.63 -5.08 -6.21
N ALA A 306 13.70 -5.53 -5.37
CA ALA A 306 13.11 -4.72 -4.30
C ALA A 306 14.19 -4.12 -3.36
N VAL A 307 15.16 -4.94 -2.94
CA VAL A 307 16.30 -4.48 -2.11
C VAL A 307 17.14 -3.45 -2.87
N LEU A 308 17.54 -3.76 -4.11
CA LEU A 308 18.43 -2.90 -4.88
C LEU A 308 17.77 -1.56 -5.22
N GLU A 309 16.49 -1.56 -5.56
CA GLU A 309 15.71 -0.35 -5.82
C GLU A 309 15.57 0.51 -4.57
N ALA A 310 15.28 -0.11 -3.42
CA ALA A 310 15.18 0.59 -2.15
C ALA A 310 16.51 1.27 -1.74
N VAL A 311 17.65 0.63 -2.01
CA VAL A 311 18.98 1.21 -1.79
C VAL A 311 19.32 2.26 -2.85
N ASN A 312 18.97 2.05 -4.12
CA ASN A 312 19.22 3.00 -5.22
C ASN A 312 18.54 4.36 -4.99
N ARG A 313 17.37 4.35 -4.32
CA ARG A 313 16.68 5.58 -3.89
C ARG A 313 17.48 6.42 -2.89
N LEU A 314 18.52 5.89 -2.25
CA LEU A 314 19.41 6.64 -1.35
C LEU A 314 20.53 7.41 -2.08
N GLY A 315 20.73 7.18 -3.38
CA GLY A 315 21.54 8.06 -4.22
C GLY A 315 22.33 7.38 -5.33
N VAL A 316 21.77 7.51 -6.55
CA VAL A 316 22.38 7.43 -7.89
C VAL A 316 22.75 6.04 -8.44
N GLU A 317 22.37 5.89 -9.71
CA GLU A 317 22.34 4.71 -10.59
C GLU A 317 23.43 3.66 -10.35
N GLY A 318 22.99 2.47 -9.91
CA GLY A 318 23.79 1.25 -9.86
C GLY A 318 23.67 0.39 -11.12
N SER A 319 24.79 -0.22 -11.53
CA SER A 319 24.78 -1.34 -12.48
C SER A 319 24.44 -2.66 -11.77
N ALA A 320 23.92 -3.63 -12.53
CA ALA A 320 23.35 -4.89 -12.02
C ALA A 320 24.07 -5.48 -10.78
N GLY A 321 23.43 -5.36 -9.60
CA GLY A 321 23.87 -5.99 -8.34
C GLY A 321 24.75 -5.14 -7.41
N SER A 322 25.11 -3.91 -7.78
CA SER A 322 25.87 -2.97 -6.94
C SER A 322 25.27 -1.56 -7.03
N VAL A 323 25.13 -0.90 -5.89
CA VAL A 323 24.71 0.50 -5.81
C VAL A 323 25.88 1.32 -5.27
N ASP A 324 26.30 2.32 -6.04
CA ASP A 324 27.25 3.31 -5.57
C ASP A 324 26.48 4.36 -4.76
N LEU A 325 27.00 4.77 -3.61
CA LEU A 325 26.26 5.60 -2.67
C LEU A 325 26.94 6.97 -2.52
N PRO A 326 26.18 8.05 -2.31
CA PRO A 326 26.71 9.36 -1.95
C PRO A 326 27.23 9.26 -0.51
N SER A 327 28.46 8.76 -0.36
CA SER A 327 29.28 8.77 0.87
C SER A 327 28.48 8.95 2.19
N ILE A 328 27.77 7.90 2.62
CA ILE A 328 26.89 7.95 3.79
C ILE A 328 27.73 7.99 5.06
N SER A 329 27.57 9.04 5.87
CA SER A 329 28.37 9.30 7.08
C SER A 329 27.56 9.30 8.38
N GLY A 330 26.24 9.13 8.30
CA GLY A 330 25.33 9.10 9.44
C GLY A 330 24.25 8.03 9.26
N LEU A 331 23.37 7.87 10.25
CA LEU A 331 22.27 6.92 10.18
C LEU A 331 21.39 7.24 8.96
N THR A 332 21.28 6.27 8.06
CA THR A 332 20.43 6.38 6.88
C THR A 332 19.80 5.02 6.61
N CYS A 333 18.48 4.97 6.51
CA CYS A 333 17.75 3.75 6.20
C CYS A 333 17.06 3.88 4.85
N THR A 334 16.94 2.77 4.13
CA THR A 334 16.04 2.69 2.99
C THR A 334 14.61 2.95 3.44
N ALA A 335 13.74 3.38 2.52
CA ALA A 335 12.31 3.15 2.69
C ALA A 335 12.05 1.65 2.92
N PRO A 336 11.03 1.26 3.72
CA PRO A 336 10.65 -0.14 3.84
C PRO A 336 10.28 -0.75 2.49
N PHE A 337 10.55 -2.05 2.33
CA PHE A 337 10.26 -2.79 1.12
C PHE A 337 9.83 -4.24 1.41
N ASP A 338 9.04 -4.74 0.45
CA ASP A 338 8.46 -6.07 0.35
C ASP A 338 9.48 -7.20 0.14
N LEU A 339 9.52 -8.24 0.98
CA LEU A 339 10.22 -9.49 0.65
C LEU A 339 9.29 -10.70 0.75
N VAL A 340 9.08 -11.41 -0.35
CA VAL A 340 8.18 -12.57 -0.42
C VAL A 340 8.92 -13.86 -0.11
N VAL A 341 8.35 -14.69 0.77
CA VAL A 341 8.84 -16.04 1.09
C VAL A 341 7.68 -17.02 0.94
N PRO A 342 7.58 -17.70 -0.22
CA PRO A 342 6.47 -18.62 -0.47
C PRO A 342 6.63 -19.90 0.33
N LEU A 343 5.51 -20.49 0.75
CA LEU A 343 5.52 -21.87 1.27
C LEU A 343 5.93 -22.84 0.16
N GLU A 344 6.71 -23.86 0.53
CA GLU A 344 7.12 -24.90 -0.42
C GLU A 344 6.09 -26.02 -0.47
N ARG A 345 5.56 -26.32 -1.66
CA ARG A 345 4.65 -27.47 -1.83
C ARG A 345 5.44 -28.72 -2.18
N ARG A 346 5.26 -29.79 -1.40
CA ARG A 346 5.81 -31.12 -1.70
C ARG A 346 4.69 -32.15 -1.69
N GLY A 347 4.16 -32.45 -2.87
CA GLY A 347 2.95 -33.27 -3.02
C GLY A 347 1.73 -32.58 -2.41
N SER A 348 1.03 -33.28 -1.49
CA SER A 348 -0.09 -32.74 -0.73
C SER A 348 0.31 -31.93 0.51
N SER A 349 1.60 -31.95 0.91
CA SER A 349 2.08 -31.26 2.12
C SER A 349 2.65 -29.88 1.81
N LEU A 350 2.36 -28.91 2.69
CA LEU A 350 3.02 -27.61 2.75
C LEU A 350 4.24 -27.70 3.67
N ARG A 351 5.33 -27.06 3.26
CA ARG A 351 6.57 -26.94 4.03
C ARG A 351 6.98 -25.49 4.10
N GLY A 352 7.74 -25.16 5.14
CA GLY A 352 8.22 -23.81 5.32
C GLY A 352 9.14 -23.36 4.19
N GLY A 353 8.93 -22.13 3.73
CA GLY A 353 9.77 -21.47 2.73
C GLY A 353 10.98 -20.79 3.37
N VAL A 354 12.08 -20.69 2.62
CA VAL A 354 13.27 -19.98 3.09
C VAL A 354 13.87 -19.09 2.01
N ARG A 355 14.19 -17.84 2.38
CA ARG A 355 14.99 -16.92 1.56
C ARG A 355 16.20 -16.39 2.34
N ARG A 356 17.30 -16.14 1.62
CA ARG A 356 18.58 -15.74 2.22
C ARG A 356 19.20 -14.59 1.45
N PHE A 357 19.51 -13.52 2.16
CA PHE A 357 20.11 -12.32 1.62
C PHE A 357 21.49 -12.13 2.23
N ARG A 358 22.43 -11.63 1.42
CA ARG A 358 23.74 -11.23 1.90
C ARG A 358 24.07 -9.84 1.37
N ALA A 359 23.96 -8.84 2.24
CA ALA A 359 24.39 -7.49 1.96
C ALA A 359 25.91 -7.37 2.17
N VAL A 360 26.55 -6.53 1.38
CA VAL A 360 27.94 -6.13 1.56
C VAL A 360 28.03 -4.62 1.46
N THR A 361 28.38 -3.97 2.56
CA THR A 361 28.66 -2.53 2.63
C THR A 361 30.16 -2.30 2.51
N VAL A 362 30.54 -1.22 1.83
CA VAL A 362 31.94 -0.91 1.55
C VAL A 362 32.24 0.52 1.96
N THR A 363 33.33 0.71 2.69
CA THR A 363 33.96 2.00 2.92
C THR A 363 35.30 2.06 2.20
N ARG A 364 35.99 3.20 2.27
CA ARG A 364 37.35 3.35 1.71
C ARG A 364 38.36 2.31 2.25
N ARG A 365 38.15 1.76 3.45
CA ARG A 365 39.14 0.92 4.14
C ARG A 365 38.65 -0.48 4.48
N LYS A 366 37.35 -0.70 4.55
CA LYS A 366 36.77 -1.97 5.03
C LYS A 366 35.55 -2.37 4.23
N ARG A 367 35.26 -3.67 4.26
CA ARG A 367 34.00 -4.25 3.79
C ARG A 367 33.36 -4.95 4.96
N ASP A 368 32.05 -4.84 5.05
CA ASP A 368 31.25 -5.53 6.03
C ASP A 368 30.13 -6.30 5.34
N SER A 369 29.76 -7.43 5.93
CA SER A 369 28.83 -8.34 5.31
C SER A 369 27.76 -8.74 6.29
N ASP A 370 26.56 -8.28 5.98
CA ASP A 370 25.37 -8.62 6.73
C ASP A 370 24.59 -9.71 6.01
N ARG A 371 23.96 -10.60 6.78
CA ARG A 371 23.18 -11.72 6.26
C ARG A 371 21.79 -11.60 6.83
N LEU A 372 20.76 -11.99 6.08
CA LEU A 372 19.39 -12.14 6.58
C LEU A 372 18.83 -13.47 6.09
N LYS A 373 18.19 -14.24 6.97
CA LYS A 373 17.45 -15.46 6.62
C LYS A 373 15.99 -15.28 7.01
N LEU A 374 15.11 -15.29 6.02
CA LEU A 374 13.66 -15.24 6.21
C LEU A 374 13.07 -16.65 6.11
N VAL A 375 12.13 -16.97 6.98
CA VAL A 375 11.48 -18.28 7.07
C VAL A 375 9.97 -18.12 7.15
N CYS A 376 9.24 -18.55 6.12
CA CYS A 376 7.80 -18.70 6.19
C CYS A 376 7.47 -20.06 6.81
N VAL A 377 6.68 -20.09 7.87
CA VAL A 377 6.28 -21.33 8.56
C VAL A 377 4.84 -21.64 8.18
N PRO A 378 4.50 -22.88 7.75
CA PRO A 378 3.13 -23.22 7.35
C PRO A 378 2.09 -23.02 8.45
#